data_AF-A0A5A9E6S6-F1
#
_entry.id   AF-A0A5A9E6S6-F1
#
_cell.length_a   1.000
_cell.length_b   1.000
_cell.length_c   1.000
_cell.angle_alpha   90.00
_cell.angle_beta   90.00
_cell.angle_gamma   90.00
#
_symmetry.space_group_name_H-M   'P 1'
#
loop_
_entity.id
_entity.type
_entity.pdbx_description
1 polymer ?
#
loop_
_entity_poly.entity_id
_entity_poly.type
_entity_poly.pdbx_seq_one_letter_code
_entity_poly.pdbx_strand_id
1 'polypeptide(L)'
;MNYQTEQALRVKSLVIDVIEELMKEDGKHEVQELKQLSELFSRCICDLVNVYTNTSEDHEMTLKGTVIKAKIGYNIMKAKSEAVERE
;
A
#
# COMPACT_ATOMS: atom_id res chain seq x y z
N MET A 1 17.85 -8.19 -10.21
CA MET A 1 17.55 -7.95 -8.78
C MET A 1 16.90 -9.22 -8.24
N ASN A 2 16.90 -9.52 -6.94
CA ASN A 2 16.22 -10.74 -6.47
C ASN A 2 14.70 -10.49 -6.32
N TYR A 3 13.89 -11.54 -6.45
CA TYR A 3 12.43 -11.44 -6.42
C TYR A 3 11.91 -10.72 -5.16
N GLN A 4 12.54 -10.96 -4.01
CA GLN A 4 12.13 -10.33 -2.75
C GLN A 4 12.29 -8.81 -2.80
N THR A 5 13.43 -8.34 -3.33
CA THR A 5 13.70 -6.91 -3.50
C THR A 5 12.74 -6.27 -4.51
N GLU A 6 12.42 -6.95 -5.61
CA GLU A 6 11.44 -6.47 -6.60
C GLU A 6 10.05 -6.30 -5.98
N GLN A 7 9.60 -7.26 -5.17
CA GLN A 7 8.30 -7.20 -4.52
C GLN A 7 8.24 -6.11 -3.45
N ALA A 8 9.30 -5.93 -2.65
CA ALA A 8 9.35 -4.85 -1.66
C ALA A 8 9.38 -3.46 -2.32
N LEU A 9 10.13 -3.29 -3.42
CA LEU A 9 10.12 -2.04 -4.19
C LEU A 9 8.74 -1.78 -4.81
N ARG A 10 8.04 -2.82 -5.24
CA ARG A 10 6.66 -2.70 -5.72
C ARG A 10 5.70 -2.23 -4.61
N VAL A 11 5.83 -2.78 -3.40
CA VAL A 11 5.06 -2.29 -2.23
C VAL A 11 5.36 -0.81 -1.98
N LYS A 12 6.64 -0.42 -1.97
CA LYS A 12 7.06 0.96 -1.80
C LYS A 12 6.42 1.89 -2.84
N SER A 13 6.49 1.54 -4.12
CA SER A 13 5.90 2.34 -5.20
C SER A 13 4.40 2.56 -4.99
N LEU A 14 3.64 1.48 -4.74
CA LEU A 14 2.19 1.55 -4.52
C LEU A 14 1.81 2.44 -3.33
N VAL A 15 2.58 2.34 -2.24
CA VAL A 15 2.33 3.15 -1.04
C VAL A 15 2.68 4.62 -1.29
N ILE A 16 3.77 4.90 -2.01
CA ILE A 16 4.14 6.28 -2.39
C ILE A 16 3.03 6.90 -3.24
N ASP A 17 2.55 6.21 -4.28
CA ASP A 17 1.49 6.72 -5.17
C ASP A 17 0.21 7.09 -4.37
N VAL A 18 -0.16 6.28 -3.36
CA VAL A 18 -1.29 6.59 -2.48
C VAL A 18 -1.02 7.82 -1.61
N ILE A 19 0.16 7.91 -1.01
CA ILE A 19 0.51 9.04 -0.14
C ILE A 19 0.56 10.34 -0.94
N GLU A 20 1.13 10.32 -2.14
CA GLU A 20 1.13 11.48 -3.04
C GLU A 20 -0.29 11.95 -3.35
N GLU A 21 -1.21 11.03 -3.62
CA GLU A 21 -2.62 11.36 -3.83
C GLU A 21 -3.28 11.94 -2.57
N LEU A 22 -3.02 11.36 -1.39
CA LEU A 22 -3.55 11.83 -0.10
C LEU A 22 -3.03 13.23 0.28
N MET A 23 -1.85 13.62 -0.20
CA MET A 23 -1.23 14.91 0.11
C MET A 23 -1.68 16.05 -0.81
N LYS A 24 -2.53 15.78 -1.82
CA LYS A 24 -3.08 16.83 -2.69
C LYS A 24 -4.01 17.75 -1.88
N GLU A 25 -3.85 19.06 -2.03
CA GLU A 25 -4.54 20.09 -1.21
C GLU A 25 -6.08 20.02 -1.28
N ASP A 26 -6.63 19.52 -2.38
CA ASP A 26 -8.09 19.38 -2.59
C ASP A 26 -8.66 18.01 -2.16
N GLY A 27 -7.84 17.15 -1.56
CA GLY A 27 -8.20 15.80 -1.15
C GLY A 27 -9.20 15.76 0.01
N LYS A 28 -10.50 15.73 -0.29
CA LYS A 28 -11.54 15.45 0.73
C LYS A 28 -11.56 13.96 1.04
N HIS A 29 -10.77 13.50 2.01
CA HIS A 29 -10.77 12.11 2.46
C HIS A 29 -11.65 11.89 3.69
N GLU A 30 -12.45 10.82 3.66
CA GLU A 30 -13.24 10.46 4.82
C GLU A 30 -12.35 9.85 5.91
N VAL A 31 -12.68 10.11 7.17
CA VAL A 31 -11.92 9.57 8.32
C VAL A 31 -11.85 8.03 8.28
N GLN A 32 -12.89 7.37 7.78
CA GLN A 32 -12.91 5.91 7.65
C GLN A 32 -11.89 5.42 6.60
N GLU A 33 -11.75 6.11 5.48
CA GLU A 33 -10.75 5.79 4.44
C GLU A 33 -9.33 5.92 5.02
N LEU A 34 -9.06 7.02 5.72
CA LEU A 34 -7.75 7.27 6.34
C LEU A 34 -7.40 6.19 7.37
N LYS A 35 -8.37 5.76 8.18
CA LYS A 35 -8.19 4.64 9.13
C LYS A 35 -7.87 3.34 8.41
N GLN A 36 -8.61 3.02 7.35
CA GLN A 36 -8.40 1.81 6.57
C GLN A 36 -7.02 1.79 5.87
N LEU A 37 -6.61 2.91 5.26
CA LEU A 37 -5.30 3.05 4.64
C LEU A 37 -4.18 2.94 5.67
N SER A 38 -4.35 3.56 6.84
CA SER A 38 -3.38 3.45 7.95
C SER A 38 -3.21 2.01 8.44
N GLU A 39 -4.31 1.26 8.59
CA GLU A 39 -4.28 -0.16 8.96
C GLU A 39 -3.56 -1.01 7.90
N LEU A 40 -3.87 -0.79 6.61
CA LEU A 40 -3.24 -1.50 5.50
C LEU A 40 -1.74 -1.24 5.45
N PHE A 41 -1.30 0.01 5.57
CA PHE A 41 0.11 0.37 5.53
C PHE A 41 0.88 -0.11 6.75
N SER A 42 0.27 -0.07 7.94
CA SER A 42 0.85 -0.68 9.13
C SER A 42 1.12 -2.17 8.91
N ARG A 43 0.15 -2.92 8.36
CA ARG A 43 0.36 -4.34 8.01
C ARG A 43 1.44 -4.54 6.96
N CYS A 44 1.51 -3.68 5.94
CA CYS A 44 2.57 -3.77 4.94
C CYS A 44 3.96 -3.60 5.55
N ILE A 45 4.11 -2.64 6.48
CA ILE A 45 5.36 -2.44 7.21
C ILE A 45 5.70 -3.68 8.05
N CYS A 46 4.75 -4.21 8.83
CA CYS A 46 4.96 -5.41 9.63
C CYS A 46 5.38 -6.62 8.77
N ASP A 47 4.71 -6.85 7.65
CA ASP A 47 5.04 -7.94 6.73
C ASP A 47 6.47 -7.79 6.17
N LEU A 48 6.82 -6.58 5.70
CA LEU A 48 8.15 -6.31 5.16
C LEU A 48 9.24 -6.47 6.23
N VAL A 49 9.02 -5.93 7.43
CA VAL A 49 9.94 -6.12 8.56
C VAL A 49 10.12 -7.61 8.82
N ASN A 50 9.03 -8.38 8.90
CA ASN A 50 9.12 -9.81 9.18
C ASN A 50 9.92 -10.58 8.12
N VAL A 51 9.75 -10.25 6.85
CA VAL A 51 10.53 -10.83 5.75
C VAL A 51 12.01 -10.47 5.87
N TYR A 52 12.34 -9.22 6.14
CA TYR A 52 13.73 -8.76 6.21
C TYR A 52 14.45 -9.13 7.52
N THR A 53 13.71 -9.43 8.58
CA THR A 53 14.25 -9.98 9.84
C THR A 53 14.24 -11.50 9.90
N ASN A 54 13.90 -12.20 8.81
CA ASN A 54 13.75 -13.66 8.73
C ASN A 54 12.81 -14.25 9.81
N THR A 55 11.77 -13.51 10.21
CA THR A 55 10.75 -13.99 11.15
C THR A 55 9.50 -14.52 10.44
N SER A 56 9.40 -14.32 9.13
CA SER A 56 8.40 -14.97 8.29
C SER A 56 8.86 -16.38 7.90
N GLU A 57 7.98 -17.37 8.04
CA GLU A 57 8.26 -18.76 7.62
C GLU A 57 8.19 -18.93 6.08
N ASP A 58 7.39 -18.11 5.40
CA ASP A 58 7.26 -18.09 3.95
C ASP A 58 7.37 -16.64 3.43
N HIS A 59 8.60 -16.27 3.07
CA HIS A 59 8.91 -14.93 2.56
C HIS A 59 8.17 -14.63 1.25
N GLU A 60 8.05 -15.62 0.37
CA GLU A 60 7.45 -15.41 -0.95
C GLU A 60 5.95 -15.15 -0.84
N MET A 61 5.24 -15.99 -0.08
CA MET A 61 3.80 -15.82 0.15
C MET A 61 3.52 -14.54 0.93
N THR A 62 4.34 -14.23 1.95
CA THR A 62 4.22 -12.98 2.71
C THR A 62 4.31 -11.78 1.78
N LEU A 63 5.36 -11.68 0.96
CA LEU A 63 5.55 -10.58 0.02
C LEU A 63 4.42 -10.48 -1.03
N LYS A 64 3.94 -11.61 -1.56
CA LYS A 64 2.78 -11.60 -2.48
C LYS A 64 1.55 -11.02 -1.78
N GLY A 65 1.28 -11.44 -0.55
CA GLY A 65 0.19 -10.92 0.27
C GLY A 65 0.35 -9.43 0.56
N THR A 66 1.57 -8.96 0.84
CA THR A 66 1.86 -7.54 1.08
C THR A 66 1.62 -6.68 -0.15
N VAL A 67 2.05 -7.14 -1.33
CA VAL A 67 1.75 -6.44 -2.59
C VAL A 67 0.24 -6.32 -2.81
N ILE A 68 -0.55 -7.35 -2.49
CA ILE A 68 -2.01 -7.29 -2.60
C ILE A 68 -2.59 -6.23 -1.64
N LYS A 69 -2.13 -6.19 -0.38
CA LYS A 69 -2.58 -5.17 0.59
C LYS A 69 -2.28 -3.74 0.10
N ALA A 70 -1.07 -3.50 -0.41
CA ALA A 70 -0.70 -2.21 -0.98
C ALA A 70 -1.56 -1.84 -2.20
N LYS A 71 -1.87 -2.80 -3.08
CA LYS A 71 -2.78 -2.60 -4.22
C LYS A 71 -4.21 -2.26 -3.79
N ILE A 72 -4.70 -2.83 -2.70
CA ILE A 72 -6.02 -2.47 -2.16
C ILE A 72 -6.03 -0.99 -1.78
N GLY A 73 -5.01 -0.52 -1.06
CA GLY A 73 -4.86 0.90 -0.72
C GLY A 73 -4.80 1.80 -1.97
N TYR A 74 -4.02 1.40 -2.96
CA TYR A 74 -3.93 2.10 -4.25
C TYR A 74 -5.28 2.20 -4.97
N ASN A 75 -6.04 1.10 -5.03
CA ASN A 75 -7.33 1.08 -5.72
C ASN A 75 -8.39 1.93 -5.01
N ILE A 76 -8.37 1.99 -3.67
CA ILE A 76 -9.26 2.87 -2.89
C ILE A 76 -9.04 4.33 -3.33
N MET A 77 -7.79 4.74 -3.45
CA MET A 77 -7.46 6.10 -3.89
C MET A 77 -7.77 6.36 -5.36
N LYS A 78 -7.36 5.46 -6.26
CA LYS A 78 -7.56 5.63 -7.70
C LYS A 78 -9.04 5.76 -8.08
N ALA A 79 -9.91 4.93 -7.48
CA ALA A 79 -11.35 5.00 -7.73
C ALA A 79 -11.95 6.36 -7.36
N LYS A 80 -11.36 7.05 -6.38
CA LYS A 80 -11.80 8.38 -5.94
C LYS A 80 -11.30 9.49 -6.85
N SER A 81 -10.03 9.45 -7.26
CA SER A 81 -9.49 10.44 -8.22
C SER A 81 -10.28 10.38 -9.54
N GLU A 82 -10.62 9.18 -10.02
CA GLU A 82 -11.46 9.01 -11.21
C GLU A 82 -12.93 9.46 -11.03
N ALA A 83 -13.43 9.50 -9.79
CA ALA A 83 -14.77 10.02 -9.49
C ALA A 83 -14.78 11.55 -9.46
N VAL A 84 -13.75 12.18 -8.88
CA VAL A 84 -13.60 13.65 -8.85
C VAL A 84 -13.39 14.22 -10.25
N GLU A 85 -12.66 13.55 -11.14
CA GLU A 85 -12.46 14.01 -12.53
C GLU A 85 -13.74 13.96 -13.40
N ARG A 86 -14.80 13.28 -12.96
CA ARG A 86 -16.07 13.14 -13.71
C ARG A 86 -17.16 14.12 -13.24
N GLU A 87 -16.93 14.85 -12.17
CA GLU A 87 -17.83 15.89 -11.63
C GLU A 87 -17.45 17.29 -12.14
#